data_AF-A0A6I9QJ99-F1
#
_entry.id   AF-A0A6I9QJ99-F1
#
_cell.length_a   1.000
_cell.length_b   1.000
_cell.length_c   1.000
_cell.angle_alpha   90.00
_cell.angle_beta   90.00
_cell.angle_gamma   90.00
#
_symmetry.space_group_name_H-M   'P 1'
#
loop_
_entity.id
_entity.type
_entity.pdbx_description
1 polymer ?
#
loop_
_entity_poly.entity_id
_entity_poly.type
_entity_poly.pdbx_seq_one_letter_code
_entity_poly.pdbx_strand_id
1 'polypeptide(L)'
;MALESWLTKARSAISTGFDSVRSTMNATDAIAIIARKKAIVGILAFEIASLMSRLLHLWRSLSDAQINRLHHETIALQGIRKIVSDDDSFLLGLACAELTDTLQVVANSATTTLSHRCADPCLREFHQIFKEFSDSGHDPHRWVMSWKEMERKAKKMDRYVASTAALYKEMDELSEAEHGLRKLLQCGGGCNKNIPASKLAAIAELQQKIFWQRQEVKYLKQTSLWSCTFDTVVSLLARSSFTVLARIKQVFVIGFESYPLPRSLSISATVYPSSDTPPPPQASPSKKEQQCGFFESNSEVLVPPPETLGAAALALHYANLIIVIEKMIRSPWAVGPDARDDLYNMLPVSVRGILWRRLRGLG
;
A
#
# COMPACT_ATOMS: atom_id res chain seq x y z
N MET A 1 18.58 -62.65 4.35
CA MET A 1 19.60 -62.35 3.32
C MET A 1 19.06 -61.67 2.05
N ALA A 2 17.77 -61.78 1.69
CA ALA A 2 17.24 -61.13 0.48
C ALA A 2 16.98 -59.60 0.59
N LEU A 3 16.68 -59.09 1.80
CA LEU A 3 16.36 -57.67 2.02
C LEU A 3 17.59 -56.74 1.90
N GLU A 4 18.74 -57.21 2.39
CA GLU A 4 20.06 -56.55 2.29
C GLU A 4 20.52 -56.43 0.82
N SER A 5 20.23 -57.44 -0.01
CA SER A 5 20.53 -57.45 -1.46
C SER A 5 19.69 -56.43 -2.24
N TRP A 6 18.46 -56.18 -1.78
CA TRP A 6 17.57 -55.21 -2.40
C TRP A 6 17.95 -53.77 -2.04
N LEU A 7 18.32 -53.51 -0.78
CA LEU A 7 18.79 -52.20 -0.32
C LEU A 7 20.12 -51.78 -0.98
N THR A 8 21.03 -52.73 -1.19
CA THR A 8 22.31 -52.47 -1.87
C THR A 8 22.13 -52.22 -3.37
N LYS A 9 21.21 -52.94 -4.05
CA LYS A 9 20.84 -52.67 -5.45
C LYS A 9 20.09 -51.35 -5.64
N ALA A 10 19.19 -50.99 -4.72
CA ALA A 10 18.51 -49.71 -4.74
C ALA A 10 19.50 -48.55 -4.54
N ARG A 11 20.48 -48.74 -3.64
CA ARG A 11 21.54 -47.75 -3.37
C ARG A 11 22.49 -47.58 -4.56
N SER A 12 22.84 -48.64 -5.27
CA SER A 12 23.70 -48.53 -6.47
C SER A 12 22.97 -47.90 -7.66
N ALA A 13 21.67 -48.19 -7.83
CA ALA A 13 20.85 -47.61 -8.90
C ALA A 13 20.61 -46.10 -8.72
N ILE A 14 20.52 -45.63 -7.48
CA ILE A 14 20.40 -44.18 -7.17
C ILE A 14 21.75 -43.48 -7.36
N SER A 15 22.86 -44.16 -7.10
CA SER A 15 24.20 -43.58 -7.28
C SER A 15 24.61 -43.44 -8.75
N THR A 16 24.17 -44.34 -9.63
CA THR A 16 24.50 -44.28 -11.07
C THR A 16 23.51 -43.45 -11.90
N GLY A 17 22.30 -43.20 -11.39
CA GLY A 17 21.31 -42.33 -12.04
C GLY A 17 21.64 -40.83 -11.98
N PHE A 18 22.59 -40.42 -11.14
CA PHE A 18 22.92 -39.01 -10.92
C PHE A 18 24.16 -38.52 -11.69
N ASP A 19 24.97 -39.43 -12.21
CA ASP A 19 26.25 -39.09 -12.87
C ASP A 19 26.18 -39.07 -14.40
N SER A 20 25.06 -39.46 -15.03
CA SER A 20 24.93 -39.48 -16.50
C SER A 20 24.36 -38.19 -17.13
N VAL A 21 24.04 -37.16 -16.35
CA VAL A 21 23.62 -35.85 -16.88
C VAL A 21 24.46 -34.75 -16.23
N ARG A 22 25.77 -34.79 -16.46
CA ARG A 22 26.67 -33.68 -16.16
C ARG A 22 27.58 -33.39 -17.35
N SER A 23 26.98 -32.75 -18.34
CA SER A 23 27.65 -31.98 -19.40
C SER A 23 26.54 -31.07 -19.94
N THR A 24 26.48 -29.75 -19.73
CA THR A 24 27.50 -28.72 -19.53
C THR A 24 26.91 -27.63 -18.63
N MET A 25 27.39 -27.47 -17.39
CA MET A 25 27.12 -26.27 -16.60
C MET A 25 28.33 -26.02 -15.70
N ASN A 26 28.89 -24.81 -15.77
CA ASN A 26 30.03 -24.42 -14.96
C ASN A 26 29.61 -24.42 -13.48
N ALA A 27 30.51 -24.85 -12.59
CA ALA A 27 30.24 -24.91 -11.15
C ALA A 27 29.80 -23.54 -10.57
N THR A 28 30.25 -22.44 -11.17
CA THR A 28 29.82 -21.07 -10.88
C THR A 28 28.36 -20.80 -11.26
N ASP A 29 27.86 -21.34 -12.37
CA ASP A 29 26.46 -21.21 -12.78
C ASP A 29 25.55 -22.10 -11.93
N ALA A 30 26.02 -23.29 -11.56
CA ALA A 30 25.33 -24.14 -10.60
C ALA A 30 25.26 -23.48 -9.21
N ILE A 31 26.35 -22.84 -8.75
CA ILE A 31 26.37 -22.07 -7.50
C ILE A 31 25.46 -20.83 -7.60
N ALA A 32 25.40 -20.15 -8.74
CA ALA A 32 24.47 -19.04 -8.96
C ALA A 32 22.99 -19.49 -9.01
N ILE A 33 22.72 -20.68 -9.54
CA ILE A 33 21.37 -21.29 -9.58
C ILE A 33 20.97 -21.80 -8.18
N ILE A 34 21.92 -22.35 -7.40
CA ILE A 34 21.72 -22.77 -6.01
C ILE A 34 21.66 -21.56 -5.06
N ALA A 35 22.36 -20.46 -5.34
CA ALA A 35 22.23 -19.18 -4.64
C ALA A 35 20.93 -18.44 -5.03
N ARG A 36 20.43 -18.66 -6.25
CA ARG A 36 19.04 -18.39 -6.67
C ARG A 36 18.03 -19.35 -6.04
N LYS A 37 18.38 -20.11 -5.00
CA LYS A 37 17.41 -20.56 -3.98
C LYS A 37 16.69 -19.31 -3.48
N LYS A 38 15.54 -19.05 -4.11
CA LYS A 38 14.56 -17.99 -3.90
C LYS A 38 14.97 -17.02 -2.80
N ALA A 39 15.47 -15.84 -3.16
CA ALA A 39 15.66 -14.77 -2.19
C ALA A 39 14.33 -14.54 -1.46
N ILE A 40 14.32 -14.88 -0.18
CA ILE A 40 13.15 -14.81 0.69
C ILE A 40 13.08 -13.40 1.27
N VAL A 41 11.87 -12.90 1.47
CA VAL A 41 11.56 -11.57 1.99
C VAL A 41 12.12 -11.33 3.40
N GLY A 42 11.93 -12.30 4.32
CA GLY A 42 12.42 -12.19 5.70
C GLY A 42 11.82 -11.01 6.45
N ILE A 43 12.67 -10.18 7.08
CA ILE A 43 12.24 -9.05 7.91
C ILE A 43 11.46 -7.97 7.15
N LEU A 44 11.66 -7.86 5.83
CA LEU A 44 10.90 -6.94 4.97
C LEU A 44 9.42 -7.31 4.87
N ALA A 45 9.02 -8.47 5.40
CA ALA A 45 7.63 -8.91 5.44
C ALA A 45 6.71 -7.88 6.11
N PHE A 46 7.17 -7.20 7.16
CA PHE A 46 6.37 -6.22 7.89
C PHE A 46 6.12 -4.94 7.07
N GLU A 47 7.14 -4.45 6.37
CA GLU A 47 6.99 -3.32 5.45
C GLU A 47 6.07 -3.70 4.28
N ILE A 48 6.26 -4.89 3.71
CA ILE A 48 5.41 -5.40 2.64
C ILE A 48 3.96 -5.56 3.10
N ALA A 49 3.72 -6.03 4.33
CA ALA A 49 2.38 -6.13 4.88
C ALA A 49 1.72 -4.74 4.97
N SER A 50 2.48 -3.71 5.33
CA SER A 50 1.99 -2.31 5.30
C SER A 50 1.63 -1.88 3.87
N LEU A 51 2.49 -2.16 2.88
CA LEU A 51 2.21 -1.86 1.47
C LEU A 51 0.96 -2.59 0.96
N MET A 52 0.82 -3.89 1.26
CA MET A 52 -0.36 -4.67 0.92
C MET A 52 -1.64 -4.11 1.58
N SER A 53 -1.56 -3.70 2.84
CA SER A 53 -2.69 -3.10 3.57
C SER A 53 -3.14 -1.78 2.91
N ARG A 54 -2.20 -0.89 2.56
CA ARG A 54 -2.50 0.36 1.85
C ARG A 54 -3.14 0.10 0.49
N LEU A 55 -2.61 -0.87 -0.26
CA LEU A 55 -3.17 -1.24 -1.57
C LEU A 55 -4.57 -1.87 -1.46
N LEU A 56 -4.81 -2.67 -0.43
CA LEU A 56 -6.12 -3.26 -0.13
C LEU A 56 -7.14 -2.18 0.23
N HIS A 57 -6.74 -1.21 1.06
CA HIS A 57 -7.58 -0.07 1.39
C HIS A 57 -7.97 0.72 0.14
N LEU A 58 -6.98 1.01 -0.71
CA LEU A 58 -7.19 1.70 -1.98
C LEU A 58 -8.10 0.91 -2.94
N TRP A 59 -7.94 -0.41 -3.04
CA TRP A 59 -8.85 -1.26 -3.82
C TRP A 59 -10.30 -1.16 -3.32
N ARG A 60 -10.49 -1.20 -2.00
CA ARG A 60 -11.83 -1.12 -1.38
C ARG A 60 -12.48 0.25 -1.54
N SER A 61 -11.70 1.34 -1.48
CA SER A 61 -12.21 2.70 -1.70
C SER A 61 -12.66 2.93 -3.14
N LEU A 62 -12.21 2.12 -4.09
CA LEU A 62 -12.60 2.16 -5.51
C LEU A 62 -13.78 1.24 -5.87
N SER A 63 -14.42 0.63 -4.88
CA SER A 63 -15.64 -0.16 -5.11
C SER A 63 -16.82 0.75 -5.50
N ASP A 64 -17.75 0.23 -6.31
CA ASP A 64 -18.89 1.00 -6.80
C ASP A 64 -19.69 1.67 -5.67
N ALA A 65 -19.84 0.98 -4.52
CA ALA A 65 -20.52 1.54 -3.36
C ALA A 65 -19.78 2.74 -2.76
N GLN A 66 -18.44 2.70 -2.68
CA GLN A 66 -17.64 3.80 -2.14
C GLN A 66 -17.58 4.98 -3.11
N ILE A 67 -17.50 4.70 -4.41
CA ILE A 67 -17.57 5.73 -5.46
C ILE A 67 -18.93 6.42 -5.46
N ASN A 68 -20.03 5.66 -5.43
CA ASN A 68 -21.38 6.25 -5.35
C ASN A 68 -21.54 7.10 -4.09
N ARG A 69 -21.00 6.66 -2.95
CA ARG A 69 -20.99 7.43 -1.71
C ARG A 69 -20.19 8.74 -1.86
N LEU A 70 -19.03 8.69 -2.50
CA LEU A 70 -18.21 9.88 -2.76
C LEU A 70 -19.01 10.90 -3.59
N HIS A 71 -19.60 10.46 -4.71
CA HIS A 71 -20.35 11.32 -5.62
C HIS A 71 -21.62 11.91 -5.02
N HIS A 72 -22.41 11.10 -4.30
CA HIS A 72 -23.76 11.51 -3.88
C HIS A 72 -23.86 11.96 -2.42
N GLU A 73 -22.99 11.47 -1.54
CA GLU A 73 -23.04 11.81 -0.11
C GLU A 73 -21.90 12.76 0.24
N THR A 74 -20.65 12.37 -0.02
CA THR A 74 -19.47 13.12 0.43
C THR A 74 -19.37 14.48 -0.26
N ILE A 75 -19.40 14.54 -1.59
CA ILE A 75 -19.33 15.81 -2.34
C ILE A 75 -20.57 16.68 -2.11
N ALA A 76 -21.71 16.07 -1.76
CA ALA A 76 -22.93 16.79 -1.42
C ALA A 76 -22.89 17.43 -0.01
N LEU A 77 -21.92 17.08 0.85
CA LEU A 77 -21.81 17.67 2.18
C LEU A 77 -21.54 19.17 2.07
N GLN A 78 -22.44 19.96 2.66
CA GLN A 78 -22.34 21.42 2.67
C GLN A 78 -21.02 21.92 3.29
N GLY A 79 -20.47 21.19 4.28
CA GLY A 79 -19.18 21.52 4.87
C GLY A 79 -18.03 21.43 3.86
N ILE A 80 -17.99 20.38 3.03
CA ILE A 80 -16.95 20.21 2.00
C ILE A 80 -17.11 21.28 0.92
N ARG A 81 -18.35 21.53 0.48
CA ARG A 81 -18.65 22.58 -0.50
C ARG A 81 -18.21 23.97 -0.05
N LYS A 82 -18.42 24.29 1.24
CA LYS A 82 -18.06 25.60 1.80
C LYS A 82 -16.59 25.75 2.19
N ILE A 83 -15.91 24.67 2.58
CA ILE A 83 -14.52 24.73 3.05
C ILE A 83 -13.53 24.52 1.89
N VAL A 84 -13.88 23.67 0.92
CA VAL A 84 -12.96 23.23 -0.13
C VAL A 84 -13.30 23.88 -1.46
N SER A 85 -14.45 23.55 -2.06
CA SER A 85 -14.91 24.11 -3.33
C SER A 85 -16.36 23.75 -3.59
N ASP A 86 -17.12 24.65 -4.22
CA ASP A 86 -18.48 24.38 -4.71
C ASP A 86 -18.48 23.60 -6.05
N ASP A 87 -17.31 23.43 -6.70
CA ASP A 87 -17.16 22.71 -7.98
C ASP A 87 -16.92 21.20 -7.78
N ASP A 88 -17.88 20.39 -8.20
CA ASP A 88 -17.82 18.92 -8.15
C ASP A 88 -16.63 18.37 -8.95
N SER A 89 -16.25 19.04 -10.04
CA SER A 89 -15.13 18.62 -10.89
C SER A 89 -13.81 18.75 -10.16
N PHE A 90 -13.60 19.90 -9.52
CA PHE A 90 -12.45 20.13 -8.66
C PHE A 90 -12.39 19.12 -7.50
N LEU A 91 -13.52 18.86 -6.83
CA LEU A 91 -13.57 17.92 -5.70
C LEU A 91 -13.26 16.47 -6.13
N LEU A 92 -13.76 16.04 -7.29
CA LEU A 92 -13.44 14.73 -7.88
C LEU A 92 -11.99 14.66 -8.34
N GLY A 93 -11.46 15.74 -8.94
CA GLY A 93 -10.06 15.86 -9.31
C GLY A 93 -9.15 15.72 -8.10
N LEU A 94 -9.49 16.37 -6.99
CA LEU A 94 -8.75 16.27 -5.72
C LEU A 94 -8.77 14.85 -5.16
N ALA A 95 -9.94 14.20 -5.15
CA ALA A 95 -10.05 12.80 -4.72
C ALA A 95 -9.26 11.84 -5.62
N CYS A 96 -9.31 12.03 -6.94
CA CYS A 96 -8.52 11.27 -7.90
C CYS A 96 -7.01 11.44 -7.63
N ALA A 97 -6.58 12.67 -7.41
CA ALA A 97 -5.19 13.00 -7.13
C ALA A 97 -4.69 12.34 -5.85
N GLU A 98 -5.47 12.37 -4.76
CA GLU A 98 -5.11 11.74 -3.48
C GLU A 98 -4.99 10.21 -3.59
N LEU A 99 -5.93 9.58 -4.31
CA LEU A 99 -5.90 8.13 -4.55
C LEU A 99 -4.71 7.73 -5.44
N THR A 100 -4.41 8.57 -6.45
CA THR A 100 -3.29 8.38 -7.37
C THR A 100 -1.94 8.53 -6.66
N ASP A 101 -1.78 9.55 -5.82
CA ASP A 101 -0.58 9.75 -5.02
C ASP A 101 -0.36 8.60 -4.04
N THR A 102 -1.43 8.17 -3.34
CA THR A 102 -1.37 7.00 -2.45
C THR A 102 -0.89 5.76 -3.19
N LEU A 103 -1.37 5.52 -4.42
CA LEU A 103 -0.93 4.42 -5.25
C LEU A 103 0.53 4.57 -5.68
N GLN A 104 0.93 5.77 -6.07
CA GLN A 104 2.29 6.07 -6.51
C GLN A 104 3.29 5.79 -5.39
N VAL A 105 2.99 6.18 -4.16
CA VAL A 105 3.83 5.87 -3.00
C VAL A 105 3.95 4.36 -2.81
N VAL A 106 2.84 3.61 -2.88
CA VAL A 106 2.88 2.13 -2.77
C VAL A 106 3.73 1.51 -3.88
N ALA A 107 3.55 1.95 -5.13
CA ALA A 107 4.31 1.46 -6.27
C ALA A 107 5.81 1.79 -6.13
N ASN A 108 6.16 3.02 -5.75
CA ASN A 108 7.53 3.46 -5.57
C ASN A 108 8.24 2.76 -4.39
N SER A 109 7.53 2.52 -3.28
CA SER A 109 8.09 1.72 -2.18
C SER A 109 8.32 0.26 -2.61
N ALA A 110 7.42 -0.32 -3.41
CA ALA A 110 7.62 -1.66 -3.94
C ALA A 110 8.80 -1.73 -4.95
N THR A 111 8.98 -0.72 -5.79
CA THR A 111 10.08 -0.69 -6.77
C THR A 111 11.44 -0.51 -6.08
N THR A 112 11.58 0.51 -5.22
CA THR A 112 12.86 0.87 -4.62
C THR A 112 13.37 -0.22 -3.68
N THR A 113 12.50 -0.74 -2.81
CA THR A 113 12.91 -1.72 -1.79
C THR A 113 12.99 -3.16 -2.32
N LEU A 114 12.11 -3.56 -3.25
CA LEU A 114 11.88 -4.98 -3.56
C LEU A 114 12.24 -5.39 -4.99
N SER A 115 12.02 -4.54 -6.00
CA SER A 115 12.13 -4.95 -7.41
C SER A 115 13.53 -5.42 -7.80
N HIS A 116 14.58 -4.74 -7.34
CA HIS A 116 15.98 -5.10 -7.63
C HIS A 116 16.39 -6.48 -7.09
N ARG A 117 15.64 -7.02 -6.13
CA ARG A 117 15.86 -8.33 -5.50
C ARG A 117 15.13 -9.48 -6.20
N CYS A 118 14.32 -9.16 -7.22
CA CYS A 118 13.60 -10.15 -8.00
C CYS A 118 14.56 -10.90 -8.94
N ALA A 119 14.27 -12.16 -9.22
CA ALA A 119 14.98 -12.93 -10.25
C ALA A 119 14.40 -12.66 -11.65
N ASP A 120 13.11 -12.35 -11.75
CA ASP A 120 12.43 -12.03 -13.00
C ASP A 120 12.81 -10.62 -13.51
N PRO A 121 13.39 -10.49 -14.72
CA PRO A 121 13.72 -9.19 -15.33
C PRO A 121 12.51 -8.26 -15.46
N CYS A 122 11.33 -8.77 -15.80
CA CYS A 122 10.13 -7.95 -15.99
C CYS A 122 9.73 -7.27 -14.67
N LEU A 123 9.94 -7.95 -13.54
CA LEU A 123 9.65 -7.39 -12.21
C LEU A 123 10.69 -6.35 -11.77
N ARG A 124 11.93 -6.41 -12.26
CA ARG A 124 12.96 -5.40 -12.01
C ARG A 124 12.65 -4.10 -12.73
N GLU A 125 12.07 -4.19 -13.92
CA GLU A 125 11.67 -3.05 -14.74
C GLU A 125 10.27 -2.51 -14.38
N PHE A 126 9.65 -3.04 -13.32
CA PHE A 126 8.31 -2.66 -12.85
C PHE A 126 8.10 -1.14 -12.77
N HIS A 127 9.09 -0.39 -12.28
CA HIS A 127 8.97 1.07 -12.15
C HIS A 127 8.75 1.75 -13.50
N GLN A 128 9.55 1.38 -14.51
CA GLN A 128 9.49 1.96 -15.83
C GLN A 128 8.19 1.59 -16.54
N ILE A 129 7.81 0.30 -16.48
CA ILE A 129 6.59 -0.20 -17.11
C ILE A 129 5.35 0.43 -16.44
N PHE A 130 5.36 0.61 -15.11
CA PHE A 130 4.25 1.24 -14.40
C PHE A 130 4.09 2.71 -14.75
N LYS A 131 5.20 3.44 -14.89
CA LYS A 131 5.19 4.84 -15.36
C LYS A 131 4.70 4.94 -16.81
N GLU A 132 5.19 4.08 -17.69
CA GLU A 132 4.71 4.05 -19.08
C GLU A 132 3.21 3.73 -19.15
N PHE A 133 2.72 2.81 -18.32
CA PHE A 133 1.29 2.53 -18.20
C PHE A 133 0.49 3.70 -17.60
N SER A 134 1.06 4.47 -16.67
CA SER A 134 0.40 5.68 -16.16
C SER A 134 0.28 6.75 -17.22
N ASP A 135 1.25 6.89 -18.10
CA ASP A 135 1.25 7.98 -19.08
C ASP A 135 0.50 7.59 -20.36
N SER A 136 0.72 6.38 -20.87
CA SER A 136 0.16 5.91 -22.16
C SER A 136 -1.04 4.98 -22.05
N GLY A 137 -1.25 4.35 -20.89
CA GLY A 137 -2.22 3.25 -20.73
C GLY A 137 -1.79 1.93 -21.39
N HIS A 138 -0.60 1.86 -21.98
CA HIS A 138 -0.09 0.66 -22.61
C HIS A 138 0.33 -0.39 -21.57
N ASP A 139 -0.31 -1.58 -21.60
CA ASP A 139 0.01 -2.71 -20.72
C ASP A 139 0.62 -3.86 -21.54
N PRO A 140 1.93 -3.83 -21.82
CA PRO A 140 2.58 -4.81 -22.70
C PRO A 140 2.52 -6.23 -22.12
N HIS A 141 2.48 -6.36 -20.79
CA HIS A 141 2.51 -7.64 -20.10
C HIS A 141 1.14 -8.14 -19.63
N ARG A 142 0.05 -7.42 -19.92
CA ARG A 142 -1.32 -7.74 -19.47
C ARG A 142 -1.36 -7.99 -17.95
N TRP A 143 -0.74 -7.09 -17.22
CA TRP A 143 -0.71 -7.13 -15.76
C TRP A 143 -2.01 -6.69 -15.12
N VAL A 144 -2.79 -5.86 -15.82
CA VAL A 144 -4.16 -5.51 -15.40
C VAL A 144 -4.98 -6.79 -15.29
N MET A 145 -5.60 -6.96 -14.13
CA MET A 145 -6.39 -8.13 -13.77
C MET A 145 -7.87 -7.83 -13.93
N SER A 146 -8.68 -8.87 -14.16
CA SER A 146 -10.13 -8.71 -14.03
C SER A 146 -10.53 -8.46 -12.58
N TRP A 147 -11.68 -7.81 -12.36
CA TRP A 147 -12.23 -7.58 -11.01
C TRP A 147 -12.28 -8.85 -10.16
N LYS A 148 -12.75 -9.97 -10.73
CA LYS A 148 -12.85 -11.26 -10.03
C LYS A 148 -11.49 -11.82 -9.64
N GLU A 149 -10.47 -11.65 -10.48
CA GLU A 149 -9.12 -12.12 -10.15
C GLU A 149 -8.48 -11.23 -9.09
N MET A 150 -8.63 -9.92 -9.22
CA MET A 150 -8.14 -8.96 -8.23
C MET A 150 -8.77 -9.21 -6.86
N GLU A 151 -10.07 -9.51 -6.79
CA GLU A 151 -10.74 -9.86 -5.53
C GLU A 151 -10.16 -11.12 -4.87
N ARG A 152 -9.76 -12.13 -5.66
CA ARG A 152 -9.07 -13.31 -5.14
C ARG A 152 -7.66 -12.96 -4.64
N LYS A 153 -6.96 -12.06 -5.34
CA LYS A 153 -5.64 -11.56 -4.92
C LYS A 153 -5.75 -10.69 -3.66
N ALA A 154 -6.78 -9.87 -3.53
CA ALA A 154 -7.09 -9.08 -2.35
C ALA A 154 -7.27 -9.98 -1.12
N LYS A 155 -8.12 -11.01 -1.22
CA LYS A 155 -8.27 -12.02 -0.14
C LYS A 155 -6.97 -12.78 0.17
N LYS A 156 -6.06 -12.91 -0.80
CA LYS A 156 -4.73 -13.48 -0.55
C LYS A 156 -3.84 -12.50 0.21
N MET A 157 -3.82 -11.23 -0.19
CA MET A 157 -3.12 -10.16 0.53
C MET A 157 -3.64 -10.01 1.96
N ASP A 158 -4.95 -10.04 2.19
CA ASP A 158 -5.54 -9.99 3.54
C ASP A 158 -5.00 -11.08 4.46
N ARG A 159 -4.96 -12.33 3.97
CA ARG A 159 -4.40 -13.46 4.74
C ARG A 159 -2.92 -13.27 5.04
N TYR A 160 -2.15 -12.74 4.10
CA TYR A 160 -0.75 -12.41 4.32
C TYR A 160 -0.55 -11.29 5.33
N VAL A 161 -1.34 -10.23 5.25
CA VAL A 161 -1.32 -9.13 6.22
C VAL A 161 -1.68 -9.65 7.61
N ALA A 162 -2.75 -10.43 7.75
CA ALA A 162 -3.18 -10.99 9.02
C ALA A 162 -2.14 -11.93 9.65
N SER A 163 -1.60 -12.89 8.88
CA SER A 163 -0.55 -13.81 9.36
C SER A 163 0.76 -13.08 9.71
N THR A 164 1.12 -12.03 8.98
CA THR A 164 2.31 -11.22 9.26
C THR A 164 2.12 -10.33 10.50
N ALA A 165 0.91 -9.82 10.73
CA ALA A 165 0.56 -9.10 11.95
C ALA A 165 0.57 -10.02 13.18
N ALA A 166 0.02 -11.24 13.05
CA ALA A 166 0.12 -12.27 14.08
C ALA A 166 1.58 -12.60 14.38
N LEU A 167 2.42 -12.77 13.35
CA LEU A 167 3.86 -13.00 13.53
C LEU A 167 4.53 -11.88 14.33
N TYR A 168 4.23 -10.61 14.01
CA TYR A 168 4.79 -9.48 14.74
C TYR A 168 4.42 -9.53 16.23
N LYS A 169 3.13 -9.75 16.52
CA LYS A 169 2.62 -9.85 17.88
C LYS A 169 3.27 -11.01 18.66
N GLU A 170 3.31 -12.20 18.10
CA GLU A 170 3.91 -13.37 18.77
C GLU A 170 5.43 -13.22 18.97
N MET A 171 6.12 -12.53 18.05
CA MET A 171 7.54 -12.21 18.23
C MET A 171 7.78 -11.22 19.37
N ASP A 172 6.90 -10.23 19.54
CA ASP A 172 6.95 -9.26 20.63
C ASP A 172 6.65 -9.93 21.97
N GLU A 173 5.57 -10.71 22.06
CA GLU A 173 5.24 -11.47 23.28
C GLU A 173 6.34 -12.48 23.67
N LEU A 174 7.01 -13.09 22.69
CA LEU A 174 8.17 -13.96 22.94
C LEU A 174 9.35 -13.16 23.51
N SER A 175 9.63 -11.98 22.96
CA SER A 175 10.68 -11.07 23.45
C SER A 175 10.42 -10.66 24.91
N GLU A 176 9.19 -10.27 25.23
CA GLU A 176 8.75 -9.93 26.58
C GLU A 176 8.87 -11.11 27.55
N ALA A 177 8.41 -12.31 27.15
CA ALA A 177 8.50 -13.51 27.96
C ALA A 177 9.96 -13.91 28.26
N GLU A 178 10.83 -13.86 27.25
CA GLU A 178 12.27 -14.11 27.43
C GLU A 178 12.92 -13.07 28.35
N HIS A 179 12.55 -11.80 28.21
CA HIS A 179 13.05 -10.74 29.08
C HIS A 179 12.57 -10.94 30.53
N GLY A 180 11.30 -11.30 30.72
CA GLY A 180 10.73 -11.66 32.03
C GLY A 180 11.47 -12.82 32.70
N LEU A 181 11.78 -13.87 31.94
CA LEU A 181 12.58 -15.00 32.43
C LEU A 181 13.99 -14.56 32.84
N ARG A 182 14.68 -13.77 32.00
CA ARG A 182 16.02 -13.23 32.32
C ARG A 182 16.00 -12.41 33.61
N LYS A 183 15.01 -11.54 33.79
CA LYS A 183 14.83 -10.74 35.00
C LYS A 183 14.61 -11.62 36.24
N LEU A 184 13.76 -12.63 36.13
CA LEU A 184 13.46 -13.54 37.24
C LEU A 184 14.69 -14.36 37.69
N LEU A 185 15.55 -14.74 36.74
CA LEU A 185 16.83 -15.41 36.99
C LEU A 185 17.89 -14.48 37.61
N GLN A 186 17.94 -13.21 37.18
CA GLN A 186 18.94 -12.23 37.65
C GLN A 186 18.62 -11.62 39.03
N CYS A 187 17.36 -11.59 39.46
CA CYS A 187 16.97 -11.17 40.81
C CYS A 187 17.43 -12.14 41.94
N GLY A 188 18.43 -12.99 41.71
CA GLY A 188 19.06 -13.89 42.68
C GLY A 188 20.47 -13.47 43.11
N GLY A 189 20.93 -12.28 42.73
CA GLY A 189 22.24 -11.74 43.09
C GLY A 189 22.32 -11.27 44.54
N GLY A 190 22.46 -12.22 45.47
CA GLY A 190 22.70 -11.93 46.89
C GLY A 190 22.26 -13.08 47.79
N CYS A 191 23.21 -13.95 48.11
CA CYS A 191 23.17 -14.97 49.18
C CYS A 191 21.78 -15.34 49.74
N ASN A 192 21.08 -16.30 49.12
CA ASN A 192 20.23 -17.22 49.87
C ASN A 192 19.96 -18.51 49.08
N LYS A 193 20.38 -19.64 49.67
CA LYS A 193 20.46 -20.96 49.04
C LYS A 193 19.12 -21.67 48.81
N ASN A 194 17.98 -21.02 49.03
CA ASN A 194 16.66 -21.62 48.79
C ASN A 194 15.85 -20.74 47.85
N ILE A 195 15.87 -21.05 46.55
CA ILE A 195 14.90 -20.50 45.61
C ILE A 195 13.52 -21.00 46.08
N PRO A 196 12.56 -20.12 46.39
CA PRO A 196 11.26 -20.55 46.86
C PRO A 196 10.57 -21.42 45.79
N ALA A 197 9.88 -22.48 46.21
CA ALA A 197 9.22 -23.42 45.30
C ALA A 197 8.25 -22.72 44.33
N SER A 198 7.58 -21.65 44.78
CA SER A 198 6.73 -20.81 43.94
C SER A 198 7.49 -20.10 42.80
N LYS A 199 8.73 -19.67 43.03
CA LYS A 199 9.58 -19.06 42.01
C LYS A 199 10.09 -20.11 41.01
N LEU A 200 10.41 -21.32 41.47
CA LEU A 200 10.76 -22.44 40.59
C LEU A 200 9.58 -22.84 39.69
N ALA A 201 8.36 -22.90 40.23
CA ALA A 201 7.15 -23.14 39.46
C ALA A 201 6.91 -22.05 38.41
N ALA A 202 7.01 -20.77 38.79
CA ALA A 202 6.87 -19.65 37.85
C ALA A 202 7.94 -19.66 36.73
N ILE A 203 9.18 -20.06 37.04
CA ILE A 203 10.25 -20.25 36.04
C ILE A 203 9.86 -21.37 35.07
N ALA A 204 9.39 -22.51 35.57
CA ALA A 204 9.01 -23.65 34.73
C ALA A 204 7.82 -23.31 33.80
N GLU A 205 6.80 -22.63 34.33
CA GLU A 205 5.65 -22.15 33.54
C GLU A 205 6.09 -21.18 32.44
N LEU A 206 6.93 -20.19 32.77
CA LEU A 206 7.47 -19.26 31.78
C LEU A 206 8.33 -19.95 30.72
N GLN A 207 9.15 -20.93 31.10
CA GLN A 207 9.93 -21.73 30.15
C GLN A 207 9.04 -22.52 29.20
N GLN A 208 7.97 -23.13 29.71
CA GLN A 208 6.99 -23.83 28.89
C GLN A 208 6.27 -22.87 27.92
N LYS A 209 5.89 -21.68 28.39
CA LYS A 209 5.28 -20.64 27.54
C LYS A 209 6.23 -20.22 26.41
N ILE A 210 7.49 -19.93 26.72
CA ILE A 210 8.51 -19.58 25.73
C ILE A 210 8.69 -20.70 24.70
N PHE A 211 8.70 -21.96 25.13
CA PHE A 211 8.82 -23.09 24.21
C PHE A 211 7.67 -23.12 23.19
N TRP A 212 6.42 -22.97 23.65
CA TRP A 212 5.25 -22.92 22.77
C TRP A 212 5.28 -21.71 21.83
N GLN A 213 5.57 -20.52 22.35
CA GLN A 213 5.67 -19.30 21.54
C GLN A 213 6.76 -19.42 20.46
N ARG A 214 7.89 -20.08 20.75
CA ARG A 214 8.92 -20.34 19.72
C ARG A 214 8.40 -21.22 18.58
N GLN A 215 7.58 -22.22 18.88
CA GLN A 215 6.97 -23.05 17.83
C GLN A 215 5.95 -22.27 17.02
N GLU A 216 5.13 -21.44 17.68
CA GLU A 216 4.15 -20.60 17.00
C GLU A 216 4.83 -19.59 16.07
N VAL A 217 5.86 -18.88 16.54
CA VAL A 217 6.66 -17.97 15.70
C VAL A 217 7.28 -18.71 14.51
N LYS A 218 7.73 -19.95 14.70
CA LYS A 218 8.28 -20.77 13.60
C LYS A 218 7.22 -21.13 12.57
N TYR A 219 6.02 -21.51 13.02
CA TYR A 219 4.87 -21.77 12.15
C TYR A 219 4.45 -20.51 11.39
N LEU A 220 4.29 -19.39 12.09
CA LEU A 220 3.90 -18.11 11.49
C LEU A 220 4.92 -17.58 10.48
N LYS A 221 6.23 -17.81 10.69
CA LYS A 221 7.24 -17.50 9.67
C LYS A 221 7.05 -18.28 8.37
N GLN A 222 6.54 -19.52 8.45
CA GLN A 222 6.30 -20.36 7.28
C GLN A 222 5.00 -20.01 6.54
N THR A 223 4.00 -19.48 7.24
CA THR A 223 2.69 -19.16 6.65
C THR A 223 2.54 -17.69 6.24
N SER A 224 3.34 -16.80 6.82
CA SER A 224 3.33 -15.36 6.54
C SER A 224 4.19 -14.97 5.33
N LEU A 225 4.26 -13.66 5.07
CA LEU A 225 5.15 -13.07 4.06
C LEU A 225 6.64 -13.34 4.33
N TRP A 226 7.01 -13.69 5.57
CA TRP A 226 8.40 -13.91 5.96
C TRP A 226 9.11 -14.95 5.09
N SER A 227 8.41 -16.01 4.69
CA SER A 227 8.97 -17.10 3.87
C SER A 227 8.68 -16.97 2.37
N CYS A 228 7.97 -15.91 1.96
CA CYS A 228 7.65 -15.68 0.56
C CYS A 228 8.88 -15.18 -0.21
N THR A 229 8.86 -15.35 -1.53
CA THR A 229 9.95 -14.90 -2.41
C THR A 229 9.66 -13.48 -2.90
N PHE A 230 10.71 -12.70 -3.18
CA PHE A 230 10.54 -11.37 -3.76
C PHE A 230 9.68 -11.41 -5.04
N ASP A 231 9.95 -12.34 -5.96
CA ASP A 231 9.16 -12.46 -7.20
C ASP A 231 7.66 -12.64 -6.94
N THR A 232 7.29 -13.50 -5.98
CA THR A 232 5.88 -13.77 -5.68
C THR A 232 5.16 -12.56 -5.08
N VAL A 233 5.88 -11.79 -4.26
CA VAL A 233 5.35 -10.61 -3.58
C VAL A 233 5.28 -9.43 -4.53
N VAL A 234 6.36 -9.16 -5.27
CA VAL A 234 6.44 -8.05 -6.22
C VAL A 234 5.47 -8.27 -7.38
N SER A 235 5.34 -9.49 -7.90
CA SER A 235 4.32 -9.80 -8.91
C SER A 235 2.90 -9.54 -8.39
N LEU A 236 2.62 -9.89 -7.13
CA LEU A 236 1.31 -9.65 -6.52
C LEU A 236 1.04 -8.14 -6.36
N LEU A 237 2.01 -7.38 -5.86
CA LEU A 237 1.91 -5.92 -5.70
C LEU A 237 1.80 -5.23 -7.06
N ALA A 238 2.68 -5.53 -8.01
CA ALA A 238 2.71 -4.91 -9.33
C ALA A 238 1.38 -5.07 -10.07
N ARG A 239 0.89 -6.31 -10.21
CA ARG A 239 -0.38 -6.57 -10.91
C ARG A 239 -1.57 -5.91 -10.22
N SER A 240 -1.55 -5.87 -8.89
CA SER A 240 -2.57 -5.18 -8.10
C SER A 240 -2.50 -3.67 -8.34
N SER A 241 -1.31 -3.06 -8.34
CA SER A 241 -1.11 -1.64 -8.62
C SER A 241 -1.58 -1.25 -10.01
N PHE A 242 -1.26 -2.04 -11.04
CA PHE A 242 -1.76 -1.83 -12.40
C PHE A 242 -3.29 -1.84 -12.46
N THR A 243 -3.90 -2.83 -11.80
CA THR A 243 -5.36 -2.97 -11.78
C THR A 243 -6.04 -1.81 -11.04
N VAL A 244 -5.45 -1.38 -9.92
CA VAL A 244 -5.94 -0.23 -9.14
C VAL A 244 -5.81 1.06 -9.96
N LEU A 245 -4.68 1.30 -10.63
CA LEU A 245 -4.50 2.47 -11.49
C LEU A 245 -5.50 2.47 -12.66
N ALA A 246 -5.69 1.32 -13.32
CA ALA A 246 -6.68 1.16 -14.38
C ALA A 246 -8.09 1.53 -13.87
N ARG A 247 -8.42 1.11 -12.65
CA ARG A 247 -9.71 1.42 -12.01
C ARG A 247 -9.84 2.90 -11.65
N ILE A 248 -8.80 3.54 -11.12
CA ILE A 248 -8.78 5.00 -10.86
C ILE A 248 -9.06 5.75 -12.16
N LYS A 249 -8.32 5.45 -13.24
CA LYS A 249 -8.55 6.04 -14.55
C LYS A 249 -9.96 5.80 -15.06
N GLN A 250 -10.50 4.59 -14.86
CA GLN A 250 -11.86 4.26 -15.27
C GLN A 250 -12.92 5.09 -14.54
N VAL A 251 -12.75 5.29 -13.23
CA VAL A 251 -13.74 5.99 -12.39
C VAL A 251 -13.66 7.50 -12.56
N PHE A 252 -12.46 8.07 -12.63
CA PHE A 252 -12.26 9.52 -12.56
C PHE A 252 -11.91 10.14 -13.92
N VAL A 253 -11.18 9.47 -14.81
CA VAL A 253 -10.66 10.10 -16.04
C VAL A 253 -11.62 9.95 -17.22
N ILE A 254 -12.38 8.85 -17.29
CA ILE A 254 -13.38 8.63 -18.36
C ILE A 254 -14.48 9.71 -18.36
N GLY A 255 -14.66 10.45 -17.25
CA GLY A 255 -15.60 11.58 -17.16
C GLY A 255 -14.99 12.95 -17.50
N PHE A 256 -13.67 13.11 -17.49
CA PHE A 256 -13.01 14.43 -17.51
C PHE A 256 -12.24 14.77 -18.78
N GLU A 257 -11.86 13.79 -19.60
CA GLU A 257 -11.15 14.08 -20.84
C GLU A 257 -11.74 13.32 -22.03
N SER A 258 -12.30 14.10 -22.94
CA SER A 258 -12.51 13.72 -24.33
C SER A 258 -11.15 13.52 -25.01
N TYR A 259 -10.45 12.45 -24.69
CA TYR A 259 -9.39 11.95 -25.56
C TYR A 259 -10.02 11.02 -26.60
N PRO A 260 -9.78 11.25 -27.90
CA PRO A 260 -10.23 10.33 -28.92
C PRO A 260 -9.44 9.03 -28.78
N LEU A 261 -10.02 8.05 -28.10
CA LEU A 261 -9.64 6.66 -28.33
C LEU A 261 -9.74 6.41 -29.84
N PRO A 262 -8.72 5.80 -30.47
CA PRO A 262 -8.74 5.54 -31.89
C PRO A 262 -9.93 4.62 -32.17
N ARG A 263 -10.99 5.20 -32.77
CA ARG A 263 -12.06 4.42 -33.37
C ARG A 263 -11.38 3.42 -34.29
N SER A 264 -11.54 2.14 -33.98
CA SER A 264 -11.22 1.04 -34.87
C SER A 264 -11.72 1.38 -36.27
N LEU A 265 -10.80 1.38 -37.23
CA LEU A 265 -11.10 1.55 -38.65
C LEU A 265 -12.06 0.43 -39.09
N SER A 266 -13.37 0.69 -39.02
CA SER A 266 -14.33 0.00 -39.87
C SER A 266 -14.35 0.71 -41.20
N ILE A 267 -13.51 0.21 -42.10
CA ILE A 267 -13.62 0.45 -43.53
C ILE A 267 -14.99 -0.07 -43.95
N SER A 268 -15.91 0.84 -44.23
CA SER A 268 -17.06 0.56 -45.10
C SER A 268 -16.98 1.57 -46.23
N ALA A 269 -16.54 1.04 -47.37
CA ALA A 269 -16.41 1.76 -48.62
C ALA A 269 -17.80 2.08 -49.17
N THR A 270 -18.14 3.36 -49.25
CA THR A 270 -19.12 3.87 -50.20
C THR A 270 -18.42 4.85 -51.12
N VAL A 271 -18.21 4.38 -52.34
CA VAL A 271 -17.64 5.08 -53.49
C VAL A 271 -18.66 6.10 -53.99
N TYR A 272 -18.30 7.39 -54.07
CA TYR A 272 -18.87 8.34 -55.04
C TYR A 272 -17.78 9.37 -55.45
N PRO A 273 -17.78 9.87 -56.71
CA PRO A 273 -16.59 10.39 -57.37
C PRO A 273 -16.45 11.92 -57.31
N SER A 274 -15.22 12.35 -57.61
CA SER A 274 -14.62 13.68 -57.60
C SER A 274 -15.42 14.87 -58.13
N SER A 275 -15.16 16.02 -57.51
CA SER A 275 -14.98 17.30 -58.22
C SER A 275 -13.83 18.08 -57.59
N ASP A 276 -12.87 18.47 -58.43
CA ASP A 276 -11.59 19.10 -58.14
C ASP A 276 -11.69 20.48 -57.47
N THR A 277 -10.87 20.73 -56.44
CA THR A 277 -10.24 22.04 -56.13
C THR A 277 -9.25 21.89 -54.96
N PRO A 278 -7.99 22.37 -55.06
CA PRO A 278 -7.04 22.31 -53.96
C PRO A 278 -7.19 23.50 -52.98
N PRO A 279 -7.25 23.29 -51.65
CA PRO A 279 -7.17 24.39 -50.69
C PRO A 279 -5.72 24.81 -50.38
N PRO A 280 -5.48 26.08 -49.98
CA PRO A 280 -4.15 26.61 -49.71
C PRO A 280 -3.55 26.06 -48.40
N PRO A 281 -2.22 26.08 -48.24
CA PRO A 281 -1.55 25.50 -47.08
C PRO A 281 -1.82 26.33 -45.82
N GLN A 282 -2.68 25.81 -44.94
CA GLN A 282 -2.79 26.32 -43.58
C GLN A 282 -1.66 25.76 -42.73
N ALA A 283 -0.84 26.67 -42.21
CA ALA A 283 0.22 26.42 -41.25
C ALA A 283 -0.33 25.65 -40.04
N SER A 284 0.26 24.49 -39.78
CA SER A 284 0.06 23.74 -38.55
C SER A 284 0.56 24.55 -37.35
N PRO A 285 -0.24 24.73 -36.29
CA PRO A 285 0.30 25.19 -35.04
C PRO A 285 1.06 24.02 -34.42
N SER A 286 2.40 24.03 -34.58
CA SER A 286 3.30 23.24 -33.77
C SER A 286 3.25 23.75 -32.33
N LYS A 287 2.25 23.32 -31.55
CA LYS A 287 2.36 23.29 -30.09
C LYS A 287 2.89 21.93 -29.72
N LYS A 288 4.15 21.91 -29.28
CA LYS A 288 4.68 20.82 -28.46
C LYS A 288 3.82 20.79 -27.20
N GLU A 289 2.76 19.97 -27.20
CA GLU A 289 2.15 19.53 -25.96
C GLU A 289 3.22 18.74 -25.22
N GLN A 290 3.83 19.41 -24.26
CA GLN A 290 4.65 18.77 -23.25
C GLN A 290 3.67 17.87 -22.49
N GLN A 291 3.58 16.59 -22.84
CA GLN A 291 2.82 15.62 -22.08
C GLN A 291 3.39 15.60 -20.66
N CYS A 292 2.74 16.33 -19.76
CA CYS A 292 2.99 16.24 -18.32
C CYS A 292 2.58 14.82 -17.89
N GLY A 293 3.44 14.15 -17.11
CA GLY A 293 3.17 12.75 -16.73
C GLY A 293 1.89 12.64 -15.89
N PHE A 294 1.16 11.52 -15.97
CA PHE A 294 -0.13 11.37 -15.27
C PHE A 294 0.01 11.61 -13.76
N PHE A 295 1.07 11.09 -13.15
CA PHE A 295 1.36 11.33 -11.74
C PHE A 295 1.76 12.78 -11.43
N GLU A 296 2.45 13.44 -12.37
CA GLU A 296 2.90 14.82 -12.21
C GLU A 296 1.70 15.77 -12.20
N SER A 297 0.78 15.61 -13.15
CA SER A 297 -0.48 16.38 -13.18
C SER A 297 -1.33 16.17 -11.93
N ASN A 298 -1.43 14.93 -11.42
CA ASN A 298 -2.15 14.67 -10.18
C ASN A 298 -1.43 15.27 -8.96
N SER A 299 -0.10 15.27 -8.93
CA SER A 299 0.67 15.88 -7.84
C SER A 299 0.50 17.40 -7.78
N GLU A 300 0.36 18.08 -8.93
CA GLU A 300 0.08 19.52 -9.00
C GLU A 300 -1.29 19.87 -8.41
N VAL A 301 -2.31 19.03 -8.63
CA VAL A 301 -3.67 19.22 -8.07
C VAL A 301 -3.66 19.17 -6.54
N LEU A 302 -2.74 18.42 -5.93
CA LEU A 302 -2.60 18.34 -4.48
C LEU A 302 -1.92 19.56 -3.86
N VAL A 303 -1.33 20.46 -4.66
CA VAL A 303 -0.69 21.67 -4.15
C VAL A 303 -1.77 22.71 -3.84
N PRO A 304 -1.99 23.06 -2.56
CA PRO A 304 -3.04 24.00 -2.21
C PRO A 304 -2.68 25.43 -2.65
N PRO A 305 -3.63 26.24 -3.14
CA PRO A 305 -3.39 27.64 -3.47
C PRO A 305 -2.86 28.43 -2.27
N PRO A 306 -2.01 29.45 -2.47
CA PRO A 306 -1.32 30.18 -1.39
C PRO A 306 -2.27 30.90 -0.42
N GLU A 307 -3.50 31.19 -0.86
CA GLU A 307 -4.53 31.83 -0.05
C GLU A 307 -5.27 30.88 0.90
N THR A 308 -5.00 29.57 0.82
CA THR A 308 -5.69 28.57 1.63
C THR A 308 -4.98 28.28 2.96
N LEU A 309 -5.75 27.80 3.94
CA LEU A 309 -5.20 27.29 5.21
C LEU A 309 -4.25 26.09 5.00
N GLY A 310 -4.40 25.35 3.90
CA GLY A 310 -3.49 24.27 3.52
C GLY A 310 -2.09 24.78 3.21
N ALA A 311 -1.98 25.81 2.37
CA ALA A 311 -0.70 26.43 2.03
C ALA A 311 -0.02 27.08 3.25
N ALA A 312 -0.80 27.61 4.19
CA ALA A 312 -0.29 28.15 5.45
C ALA A 312 0.06 27.08 6.51
N ALA A 313 -0.09 25.78 6.20
CA ALA A 313 0.06 24.66 7.14
C ALA A 313 -0.87 24.73 8.38
N LEU A 314 -2.00 25.42 8.26
CA LEU A 314 -3.00 25.60 9.32
C LEU A 314 -4.23 24.69 9.16
N ALA A 315 -4.36 23.96 8.05
CA ALA A 315 -5.53 23.11 7.77
C ALA A 315 -5.83 22.12 8.91
N LEU A 316 -4.83 21.37 9.40
CA LEU A 316 -5.01 20.41 10.49
C LEU A 316 -5.42 21.09 11.80
N HIS A 317 -4.84 22.26 12.09
CA HIS A 317 -5.15 23.03 13.28
C HIS A 317 -6.63 23.45 13.29
N TYR A 318 -7.13 24.00 12.17
CA TYR A 318 -8.53 24.39 12.04
C TYR A 318 -9.47 23.18 11.93
N ALA A 319 -9.05 22.06 11.34
CA ALA A 319 -9.85 20.83 11.32
C ALA A 319 -10.10 20.31 12.73
N ASN A 320 -9.06 20.27 13.57
CA ASN A 320 -9.19 19.91 14.99
C ASN A 320 -10.10 20.87 15.74
N LEU A 321 -10.00 22.18 15.48
CA LEU A 321 -10.87 23.18 16.08
C LEU A 321 -12.35 22.95 15.72
N ILE A 322 -12.65 22.68 14.44
CA ILE A 322 -14.01 22.37 13.97
C ILE A 322 -14.56 21.11 14.66
N ILE A 323 -13.76 20.05 14.77
CA ILE A 323 -14.16 18.79 15.43
C ILE A 323 -14.48 19.02 16.92
N VAL A 324 -13.65 19.81 17.61
CA VAL A 324 -13.90 20.16 19.02
C VAL A 324 -15.20 20.94 19.17
N ILE A 325 -15.43 21.95 18.30
CA ILE A 325 -16.67 22.72 18.29
C ILE A 325 -17.89 21.83 18.02
N GLU A 326 -17.82 20.94 17.02
CA GLU A 326 -18.91 20.01 16.71
C GLU A 326 -19.25 19.11 17.91
N LYS A 327 -18.22 18.56 18.59
CA LYS A 327 -18.41 17.74 19.79
C LYS A 327 -19.10 18.53 20.91
N MET A 328 -18.68 19.77 21.14
CA MET A 328 -19.30 20.65 22.14
C MET A 328 -20.77 20.97 21.82
N ILE A 329 -21.09 21.17 20.53
CA ILE A 329 -22.48 21.40 20.09
C ILE A 329 -23.33 20.13 20.25
N ARG A 330 -22.79 18.94 19.97
CA ARG A 330 -23.52 17.67 20.11
C ARG A 330 -23.79 17.26 21.56
N SER A 331 -22.92 17.63 22.49
CA SER A 331 -23.09 17.35 23.93
C SER A 331 -22.88 18.61 24.78
N PRO A 332 -23.82 19.58 24.76
CA PRO A 332 -23.67 20.85 25.46
C PRO A 332 -23.53 20.70 26.98
N TRP A 333 -24.13 19.66 27.56
CA TRP A 333 -24.07 19.36 28.99
C TRP A 333 -22.70 18.85 29.46
N ALA A 334 -21.84 18.39 28.54
CA ALA A 334 -20.48 17.94 28.84
C ALA A 334 -19.44 19.08 28.75
N VAL A 335 -19.88 20.31 28.44
CA VAL A 335 -19.00 21.46 28.23
C VAL A 335 -18.76 22.21 29.54
N GLY A 336 -17.71 21.81 30.26
CA GLY A 336 -17.21 22.55 31.42
C GLY A 336 -16.47 23.85 31.05
N PRO A 337 -16.17 24.71 32.03
CA PRO A 337 -15.37 25.92 31.83
C PRO A 337 -13.99 25.61 31.25
N ASP A 338 -13.33 24.55 31.72
CA ASP A 338 -12.01 24.11 31.22
C ASP A 338 -12.04 23.79 29.72
N ALA A 339 -13.10 23.12 29.23
CA ALA A 339 -13.25 22.80 27.81
C ALA A 339 -13.45 24.05 26.93
N ARG A 340 -14.06 25.11 27.48
CA ARG A 340 -14.20 26.40 26.78
C ARG A 340 -12.88 27.16 26.72
N ASP A 341 -12.12 27.14 27.82
CA ASP A 341 -10.79 27.74 27.88
C ASP A 341 -9.81 27.02 26.96
N ASP A 342 -9.84 25.69 26.90
CA ASP A 342 -9.07 24.89 25.94
C ASP A 342 -9.40 25.26 24.50
N LEU A 343 -10.69 25.36 24.14
CA LEU A 343 -11.10 25.80 22.80
C LEU A 343 -10.60 27.24 22.51
N TYR A 344 -10.69 28.15 23.47
CA TYR A 344 -10.19 29.51 23.31
C TYR A 344 -8.68 29.54 23.12
N ASN A 345 -7.93 28.68 23.81
CA ASN A 345 -6.49 28.54 23.68
C ASN A 345 -6.07 27.87 22.36
N MET A 346 -6.94 27.04 21.78
CA MET A 346 -6.75 26.51 20.43
C MET A 346 -6.95 27.56 19.33
N LEU A 347 -7.52 28.74 19.61
CA LEU A 347 -7.66 29.79 18.59
C LEU A 347 -6.34 30.57 18.37
N PRO A 348 -6.00 30.93 17.12
CA PRO A 348 -4.85 31.80 16.85
C PRO A 348 -4.96 33.16 17.54
N VAL A 349 -3.82 33.76 17.89
CA VAL A 349 -3.74 35.03 18.64
C VAL A 349 -4.57 36.14 17.99
N SER A 350 -4.55 36.24 16.66
CA SER A 350 -5.33 37.21 15.89
C SER A 350 -6.84 37.01 16.07
N VAL A 351 -7.32 35.77 16.02
CA VAL A 351 -8.73 35.41 16.19
C VAL A 351 -9.17 35.64 17.63
N ARG A 352 -8.36 35.23 18.62
CA ARG A 352 -8.62 35.53 20.04
C ARG A 352 -8.73 37.04 20.28
N GLY A 353 -7.83 37.84 19.69
CA GLY A 353 -7.86 39.29 19.81
C GLY A 353 -9.09 39.94 19.18
N ILE A 354 -9.63 39.38 18.08
CA ILE A 354 -10.91 39.83 17.48
C ILE A 354 -12.09 39.41 18.36
N LEU A 355 -12.12 38.15 18.79
CA LEU A 355 -13.19 37.60 19.62
C LEU A 355 -13.30 38.34 20.95
N TRP A 356 -12.17 38.58 21.60
CA TRP A 356 -12.11 39.33 22.85
C TRP A 356 -12.62 40.76 22.70
N ARG A 357 -12.30 41.45 21.60
CA ARG A 357 -12.84 42.79 21.30
C ARG A 357 -14.35 42.78 21.11
N ARG A 358 -14.89 41.76 20.43
CA ARG A 358 -16.36 41.60 20.25
C ARG A 358 -17.06 41.28 21.57
N LEU A 359 -16.47 40.43 22.40
CA LEU A 359 -17.04 40.06 23.71
C LEU A 359 -17.00 41.22 24.72
N ARG A 360 -15.99 42.09 24.66
CA ARG A 360 -15.95 43.33 25.49
C ARG A 360 -17.02 44.36 25.14
N GLY A 361 -17.58 44.33 23.93
CA GLY A 361 -18.63 45.26 23.49
C GLY A 361 -20.06 44.85 23.89
N LEU A 362 -20.22 43.76 24.64
CA LEU A 362 -21.51 43.20 25.07
C LEU A 362 -21.75 43.36 26.59
N GLY A 363 -20.98 44.23 27.25
CA GLY A 363 -21.07 44.53 28.68
C GLY A 363 -21.55 45.93 28.97
#